data_AF-A0A380DYL4-F1
#
_entry.id   AF-A0A380DYL4-F1
#
_cell.length_a   1.000
_cell.length_b   1.000
_cell.length_c   1.000
_cell.angle_alpha   90.00
_cell.angle_beta   90.00
_cell.angle_gamma   90.00
#
_symmetry.space_group_name_H-M   'P 1'
#
loop_
_entity.id
_entity.type
_entity.pdbx_description
1 polymer ?
#
loop_
_entity_poly.entity_id
_entity_poly.type
_entity_poly.pdbx_seq_one_letter_code
_entity_poly.pdbx_strand_id
1 'polypeptide(L)' 'MVKLAIDMMGGDNAPDIVLEAVQKAVEDFKDLEIILFGDEKKYKLNHERIEFRHCSEKIEMEDEPVRAIKRKKIAQW' A
#
# COMPACT_ATOMS: atom_id res chain seq x y z
N MET A 1 13.47 -0.12 14.45
CA MET A 1 12.09 -0.55 14.16
C MET A 1 11.37 0.58 13.43
N VAL A 2 11.26 0.42 12.12
CA VAL A 2 10.68 1.40 11.19
C VAL A 2 9.47 0.74 10.53
N LYS A 3 8.35 1.48 10.45
CA LYS A 3 7.13 1.04 9.79
C LYS A 3 6.86 1.92 8.57
N LEU A 4 6.75 1.30 7.38
CA LEU A 4 6.55 1.99 6.12
C LEU A 4 5.18 1.65 5.53
N ALA A 5 4.43 2.68 5.12
CA ALA A 5 3.22 2.54 4.33
C ALA A 5 3.55 2.72 2.85
N ILE A 6 3.22 1.72 2.02
CA ILE A 6 3.56 1.69 0.59
C ILE A 6 2.29 1.43 -0.24
N ASP A 7 2.01 2.29 -1.21
CA ASP A 7 0.97 2.07 -2.22
C ASP A 7 1.55 1.19 -3.35
N MET A 8 1.03 -0.02 -3.53
CA MET A 8 1.50 -0.90 -4.59
C MET A 8 0.89 -0.55 -5.95
N MET A 9 -0.19 0.22 -5.99
CA MET A 9 -0.94 0.48 -7.23
C MET A 9 -0.43 1.73 -7.96
N GLY A 10 0.45 2.50 -7.33
CA GLY A 10 1.02 3.73 -7.89
C GLY A 10 2.33 3.49 -8.64
N GLY A 11 2.38 3.89 -9.91
CA GLY A 11 3.57 3.86 -10.76
C GLY A 11 3.37 3.12 -12.07
N ASP A 12 4.17 3.45 -13.09
CA ASP A 12 3.99 2.93 -14.46
C ASP A 12 4.23 1.42 -14.59
N ASN A 13 5.01 0.84 -13.65
CA ASN A 13 5.33 -0.60 -13.57
C ASN A 13 4.81 -1.26 -12.27
N ALA A 14 3.90 -0.57 -11.57
CA ALA A 14 3.26 -1.15 -10.40
C ALA A 14 2.21 -2.19 -10.85
N PRO A 15 1.97 -3.25 -10.08
CA PRO A 15 2.47 -3.50 -8.73
C PRO A 15 3.65 -4.48 -8.63
N ASP A 16 4.06 -5.12 -9.73
CA ASP A 16 5.05 -6.21 -9.70
C ASP A 16 6.42 -5.77 -9.16
N ILE A 17 6.90 -4.57 -9.56
CA ILE A 17 8.17 -4.03 -9.08
C ILE A 17 8.14 -3.70 -7.58
N VAL A 18 6.99 -3.28 -7.07
CA VAL A 18 6.81 -2.93 -5.66
C VAL A 18 6.86 -4.19 -4.80
N LEU A 19 6.22 -5.27 -5.25
CA LEU A 19 6.24 -6.56 -4.55
C LEU A 19 7.67 -7.12 -4.45
N GLU A 20 8.43 -7.08 -5.54
CA GLU A 20 9.82 -7.55 -5.53
C GLU A 20 10.71 -6.70 -4.61
N ALA A 21 10.56 -5.37 -4.66
CA ALA A 21 11.31 -4.46 -3.82
C ALA A 21 10.99 -4.66 -2.33
N VAL A 22 9.71 -4.85 -2.00
CA VAL A 22 9.23 -5.06 -0.63
C VAL A 22 9.75 -6.38 -0.07
N GLN A 23 9.74 -7.45 -0.87
CA GLN A 23 10.31 -8.73 -0.46
C GLN A 23 11.81 -8.62 -0.15
N LYS A 24 12.58 -7.97 -1.03
CA LYS A 24 14.02 -7.74 -0.78
C LYS A 24 14.24 -6.86 0.46
N ALA A 25 13.44 -5.82 0.64
CA ALA A 25 13.58 -4.91 1.77
C ALA A 25 13.33 -5.60 3.12
N VAL A 26 12.33 -6.47 3.22
CA VAL A 26 12.09 -7.22 4.48
C VAL A 26 13.13 -8.31 4.73
N GLU A 27 13.83 -8.79 3.70
CA GLU A 27 14.94 -9.73 3.83
C GLU A 27 16.24 -9.02 4.29
N ASP A 28 16.54 -7.86 3.71
CA ASP A 28 17.74 -7.07 4.02
C ASP A 28 17.63 -6.36 5.38
N PHE A 29 16.44 -5.86 5.72
CA PHE A 29 16.19 -5.08 6.93
C PHE A 29 15.30 -5.85 7.91
N LYS A 30 15.92 -6.43 8.94
CA LYS A 30 15.22 -7.22 9.97
C LYS A 30 14.34 -6.38 10.91
N ASP A 31 14.55 -5.07 10.95
CA ASP A 31 13.80 -4.14 11.79
C ASP A 31 12.79 -3.29 11.00
N LEU A 32 12.45 -3.75 9.80
CA LEU A 32 11.49 -3.13 8.89
C LEU A 32 10.14 -3.86 8.90
N GLU A 33 9.07 -3.12 9.17
CA GLU A 33 7.69 -3.54 8.96
C GLU A 33 7.08 -2.75 7.80
N ILE A 34 6.36 -3.44 6.92
CA ILE A 34 5.77 -2.81 5.73
C ILE A 34 4.26 -3.03 5.75
N ILE A 35 3.52 -1.95 5.55
CA ILE A 35 2.08 -1.97 5.28
C ILE A 35 1.88 -1.70 3.80
N LEU A 36 1.40 -2.71 3.07
CA LEU A 36 1.10 -2.60 1.65
C LEU A 36 -0.37 -2.27 1.43
N PHE A 37 -0.63 -1.22 0.66
CA PHE A 37 -1.96 -0.81 0.25
C PHE A 37 -2.21 -1.17 -1.20
N GLY A 38 -3.31 -1.88 -1.47
CA GLY A 38 -3.70 -2.23 -2.84
C GLY A 38 -4.75 -3.34 -2.91
N ASP A 39 -4.83 -4.02 -4.05
CA ASP A 39 -5.84 -5.04 -4.30
C ASP A 39 -5.33 -6.46 -3.98
N GLU A 40 -5.71 -6.96 -2.80
CA GLU A 40 -5.36 -8.31 -2.30
C GLU A 40 -5.91 -9.42 -3.19
N LYS A 41 -6.96 -9.14 -3.96
CA LYS A 41 -7.57 -10.14 -4.84
C LYS A 41 -6.66 -10.49 -6.01
N LYS A 42 -5.82 -9.53 -6.42
CA LYS A 42 -4.97 -9.67 -7.61
C LYS A 42 -3.53 -10.04 -7.25
N TYR A 43 -3.05 -9.63 -6.07
CA TYR A 43 -1.70 -9.90 -5.61
C TYR A 43 -1.70 -10.33 -4.14
N LYS A 44 -1.03 -11.45 -3.86
CA LYS A 44 -0.86 -11.97 -2.49
C LYS A 44 0.61 -12.00 -2.15
N LEU A 45 0.98 -11.25 -1.11
CA LEU A 45 2.30 -11.30 -0.51
C LEU A 45 2.13 -11.63 0.97
N ASN A 46 2.47 -12.86 1.34
CA ASN A 46 2.40 -13.32 2.73
C ASN A 46 3.79 -13.32 3.33
N HIS A 47 4.01 -12.43 4.29
CA HIS A 47 5.24 -12.39 5.08
C HIS A 47 4.90 -11.92 6.49
N GLU A 48 5.57 -12.46 7.51
CA GLU A 48 5.31 -12.15 8.92
C GLU A 48 5.42 -10.65 9.27
N ARG A 49 6.30 -9.94 8.55
CA ARG A 49 6.57 -8.50 8.70
C ARG A 49 5.83 -7.61 7.69
N ILE A 50 4.96 -8.19 6.87
CA ILE A 50 4.20 -7.45 5.87
C ILE A 50 2.73 -7.53 6.21
N GLU A 51 2.12 -6.37 6.41
CA GLU A 51 0.69 -6.23 6.63
C GLU A 51 0.03 -5.77 5.34
N PHE A 52 -0.82 -6.61 4.77
CA PHE A 52 -1.57 -6.24 3.57
C PHE A 52 -2.88 -5.55 3.99
N ARG A 53 -3.10 -4.34 3.49
CA ARG A 53 -4.34 -3.58 3.66
C ARG A 53 -5.03 -3.44 2.32
N HIS A 54 -6.11 -4.19 2.16
CA HIS A 54 -6.95 -4.07 0.99
C HIS A 54 -7.60 -2.69 0.95
N CYS A 55 -7.32 -1.92 -0.10
CA CYS A 55 -8.03 -0.69 -0.42
C CYS A 55 -8.90 -0.93 -1.66
N SER A 56 -10.22 -0.94 -1.47
CA SER A 56 -11.20 -1.05 -2.56
C SER A 56 -11.44 0.27 -3.30
N GLU A 57 -10.99 1.40 -2.75
CA GLU A 57 -11.18 2.73 -3.33
C GLU A 57 -9.88 3.27 -3.95
N LYS A 58 -9.80 3.25 -5.29
CA LYS A 58 -8.84 4.04 -6.05
C LYS A 58 -9.37 5.47 -6.14
N ILE A 59 -8.59 6.48 -5.73
CA ILE A 59 -8.95 7.88 -6.01
C ILE A 59 -8.63 8.13 -7.48
N GLU A 60 -9.65 8.16 -8.34
CA GLU A 60 -9.50 8.49 -9.74
C GLU A 60 -9.26 10.00 -9.92
N MET A 61 -8.43 10.35 -10.91
CA MET A 61 -7.93 11.72 -11.17
C MET A 61 -9.01 12.73 -11.58
N GLU A 62 -10.25 12.26 -11.79
CA GLU A 62 -11.39 13.06 -12.25
C GLU A 62 -12.18 13.67 -11.08
N ASP A 63 -11.84 13.32 -9.84
CA ASP A 63 -12.40 13.95 -8.64
C ASP A 63 -11.54 15.14 -8.19
N GLU A 64 -12.14 16.33 -8.09
CA GLU A 64 -11.48 17.55 -7.64
C GLU A 64 -10.69 17.27 -6.34
N PRO A 65 -9.36 17.50 -6.30
CA PRO A 65 -8.48 17.04 -5.22
C PRO A 65 -8.87 17.59 -3.84
N VAL A 66 -9.58 18.71 -3.83
CA VAL A 66 -10.03 19.41 -2.61
C VAL A 66 -11.31 18.79 -2.03
N ARG A 67 -12.19 18.17 -2.84
CA ARG A 67 -13.44 17.55 -2.38
C ARG A 67 -13.24 16.14 -1.83
N ALA A 68 -12.28 15.38 -2.37
CA ALA A 68 -11.94 14.04 -1.91
C ALA A 68 -11.36 14.05 -0.47
N ILE A 69 -10.45 15.00 -0.17
CA ILE A 69 -9.86 15.15 1.17
C ILE A 69 -10.91 15.55 2.23
N LYS A 70 -11.92 16.33 1.85
CA LYS A 70 -12.93 16.88 2.77
C LYS A 70 -14.09 15.92 3.06
N ARG A 71 -14.40 14.98 2.15
CA ARG A 71 -15.45 13.96 2.36
C ARG A 71 -14.93 12.65 2.94
N LYS A 72 -13.65 12.30 2.75
CA LYS A 72 -13.05 11.09 3.35
C LYS A 72 -12.49 11.30 4.75
N LYS A 73 -13.10 12.19 5.54
CA LYS A 73 -13.03 12.11 7.01
C LYS A 73 -14.17 11.21 7.45
N ILE A 74 -13.86 10.25 8.33
CA ILE A 74 -14.72 9.28 9.06
C ILE A 74 -14.61 7.87 8.43
N ALA A 75 -14.17 6.81 9.11
CA ALA A 75 -14.21 6.49 10.55
C ALA A 75 -12.92 5.78 11.00
N GLN A 76 -12.29 6.31 12.06
CA GLN A 76 -12.09 5.69 13.39
C GLN A 76 -10.90 4.71 13.48
N TRP A 77 -9.84 5.23 14.10
CA TRP A 77 -8.81 4.58 14.94
C TRP A 77 -8.39 3.15 14.61
#